data_AF-A0A965LLK2-F1
#
_entry.id   AF-A0A965LLK2-F1
#
_cell.length_a   1.000
_cell.length_b   1.000
_cell.length_c   1.000
_cell.angle_alpha   90.00
_cell.angle_beta   90.00
_cell.angle_gamma   90.00
#
_symmetry.space_group_name_H-M   'P 1'
#
loop_
_entity.id
_entity.type
_entity.pdbx_description
1 polymer ?
#
loop_
_entity_poly.entity_id
_entity_poly.type
_entity_poly.pdbx_seq_one_letter_code
_entity_poly.pdbx_strand_id
1 'polypeptide(L)' 'LDEGRRDKLLEIAESAEQTFITVAVESDLPKAIQGARFKVELGKVVTL' A
#
# COMPACT_ATOMS: atom_id res chain seq x y z
N LEU A 1 8.75 1.92 -6.10
CA LEU A 1 9.18 0.51 -6.09
C LEU A 1 9.43 0.03 -7.52
N ASP A 2 10.50 -0.74 -7.73
CA ASP A 2 10.67 -1.53 -8.96
C ASP A 2 9.67 -2.71 -8.99
N GLU A 3 9.59 -3.40 -10.13
CA GLU A 3 8.63 -4.48 -10.37
C GLU A 3 8.83 -5.66 -9.41
N GLY A 4 10.06 -6.15 -9.24
CA GLY A 4 10.33 -7.28 -8.37
C GLY A 4 9.99 -7.03 -6.90
N ARG A 5 10.21 -5.79 -6.42
CA ARG A 5 9.79 -5.42 -5.06
C ARG A 5 8.28 -5.32 -4.91
N ARG A 6 7.54 -4.94 -5.97
CA ARG A 6 6.06 -4.95 -5.97
C ARG A 6 5.50 -6.36 -5.89
N ASP A 7 6.11 -7.31 -6.60
CA ASP A 7 5.71 -8.71 -6.53
C ASP A 7 5.93 -9.30 -5.14
N LYS A 8 7.06 -8.97 -4.50
CA LYS A 8 7.30 -9.42 -3.12
C LYS A 8 6.34 -8.80 -2.11
N LEU A 9 5.92 -7.54 -2.31
CA LEU A 9 4.93 -6.89 -1.46
C LEU A 9 3.57 -7.61 -1.53
N LEU A 10 3.16 -8.07 -2.72
CA LEU A 10 1.93 -8.87 -2.88
C LEU A 10 1.99 -10.17 -2.09
N GLU A 11 3.07 -10.94 -2.25
CA GLU A 11 3.25 -12.23 -1.57
C GLU A 11 3.17 -12.09 -0.04
N ILE A 12 3.77 -11.04 0.52
CA ILE A 12 3.72 -10.77 1.96
C ILE A 12 2.31 -10.35 2.40
N ALA A 13 1.64 -9.48 1.62
CA ALA A 13 0.31 -9.00 1.96
C ALA A 13 -0.75 -10.10 1.91
N GLU A 14 -0.65 -11.07 0.98
CA GLU A 14 -1.58 -12.19 0.84
C GLU A 14 -1.47 -13.23 1.96
N SER A 15 -0.28 -13.38 2.55
CA SER A 15 -0.04 -14.34 3.63
C SER A 15 -0.36 -13.81 5.03
N ALA A 16 -0.60 -12.51 5.15
CA ALA A 16 -0.91 -11.86 6.42
C ALA A 16 -2.43 -11.68 6.59
N GLU A 17 -2.93 -12.00 7.79
CA GLU A 17 -4.34 -11.77 8.15
C GLU A 17 -4.72 -10.28 8.05
N GLN A 18 -3.81 -9.39 8.44
CA GLN A 18 -3.97 -7.95 8.35
C GLN A 18 -2.66 -7.28 7.95
N THR A 19 -2.74 -6.36 6.97
CA THR A 19 -1.60 -5.60 6.48
C THR A 19 -1.88 -4.10 6.53
N PHE A 20 -0.94 -3.32 7.08
CA PHE A 20 -0.90 -1.87 6.95
C PHE A 20 0.25 -1.47 6.02
N ILE A 21 -0.07 -0.74 4.95
CA ILE A 21 0.91 -0.32 3.95
C ILE A 21 0.93 1.20 3.92
N THR A 22 2.12 1.79 4.08
CA THR A 22 2.36 3.20 3.83
C THR A 22 3.18 3.34 2.55
N VAL A 23 2.72 4.19 1.65
CA VAL A 23 3.43 4.49 0.39
C VAL A 23 3.52 6.00 0.21
N ALA A 24 4.64 6.47 -0.33
CA ALA A 24 4.83 7.89 -0.62
C ALA A 24 4.06 8.32 -1.89
N VAL A 25 3.91 7.40 -2.85
CA VAL A 25 3.20 7.62 -4.12
C VAL A 25 2.34 6.40 -4.45
N GLU A 26 1.22 6.60 -5.14
CA GLU A 26 0.26 5.53 -5.43
C GLU A 26 0.85 4.40 -6.27
N SER A 27 1.76 4.71 -7.20
CA SER A 27 2.40 3.74 -8.11
C SER A 27 3.25 2.67 -7.41
N ASP A 28 3.59 2.90 -6.14
CA ASP A 28 4.32 1.95 -5.33
C ASP A 28 3.44 0.82 -4.81
N LEU A 29 2.12 1.02 -4.79
CA LEU A 29 1.15 0.00 -4.41
C LEU A 29 0.75 -0.83 -5.65
N PRO A 30 0.99 -2.16 -5.64
CA PRO A 30 0.51 -3.05 -6.69
C PRO A 30 -1.01 -2.98 -6.81
N LYS A 31 -1.53 -2.92 -8.04
CA LYS A 31 -2.98 -2.77 -8.30
C LYS A 31 -3.84 -3.92 -7.76
N ALA A 32 -3.24 -5.09 -7.56
CA ALA A 32 -3.91 -6.24 -6.97
C ALA A 32 -4.17 -6.08 -5.47
N ILE A 33 -3.44 -5.19 -4.77
CA ILE A 33 -3.71 -4.87 -3.37
C ILE A 33 -4.91 -3.92 -3.29
N GLN A 34 -5.97 -4.40 -2.64
CA GLN A 34 -7.21 -3.66 -2.41
C GLN A 34 -7.43 -3.46 -0.91
N GLY A 35 -8.31 -2.51 -0.55
CA GLY A 35 -8.65 -2.22 0.83
C GLY A 35 -9.04 -0.75 1.04
N ALA A 36 -9.19 -0.36 2.30
CA ALA A 36 -9.42 1.03 2.66
C ALA A 36 -8.17 1.88 2.35
N ARG A 37 -8.37 3.04 1.73
CA ARG A 37 -7.30 3.99 1.40
C ARG A 37 -7.47 5.25 2.24
N PHE A 38 -6.34 5.74 2.75
CA PHE A 38 -6.27 6.95 3.54
C PHE A 38 -5.19 7.85 2.95
N LYS A 39 -5.55 9.10 2.67
CA LYS A 39 -4.58 10.12 2.31
C LYS A 39 -4.06 10.74 3.59
N VAL A 40 -2.75 10.81 3.76
CA VAL A 40 -2.11 11.37 4.96
C VAL A 40 -1.28 12.58 4.57
N GLU A 41 -1.59 13.72 5.19
CA GLU A 41 -0.86 14.97 5.03
C GLU A 41 -0.58 15.57 6.40
N LEU A 42 0.65 16.03 6.64
CA LEU A 42 1.07 16.68 7.89
C LEU A 42 0.68 15.88 9.16
N GLY A 43 0.79 14.56 9.11
CA GLY A 43 0.47 13.67 10.24
C GLY A 43 -1.03 13.49 10.50
N LYS A 44 -1.91 13.89 9.58
CA LYS A 44 -3.37 13.72 9.69
C LYS A 44 -3.94 12.99 8.48
N VAL A 45 -4.98 12.19 8.71
CA VAL A 45 -5.79 11.64 7.62
C VAL A 45 -6.64 12.79 7.06
N VAL A 46 -6.56 12.98 5.76
CA VAL A 46 -7.37 13.95 5.01
C VAL A 46 -8.32 13.21 4.07
N THR A 47 -9.43 13.86 3.72
CA THR A 47 -10.38 13.31 2.76
C THR A 47 -9.73 13.24 1.38
N LEU A 48 -9.95 12.13 0.66
CA LEU A 48 -9.47 11.92 -0.71
C LEU A 48 -10.14 12.87 -1.69
#